data_AF-A0A0U4NLC1-F1
#
_entry.id   AF-A0A0U4NLC1-F1
#
_cell.length_a   1.000
_cell.length_b   1.000
_cell.length_c   1.000
_cell.angle_alpha   90.00
_cell.angle_beta   90.00
_cell.angle_gamma   90.00
#
_symmetry.space_group_name_H-M   'P 1'
#
loop_
_entity.id
_entity.type
_entity.pdbx_description
1 polymer ?
#
loop_
_entity_poly.entity_id
_entity_poly.type
_entity_poly.pdbx_seq_one_letter_code
_entity_poly.pdbx_strand_id
1 'polypeptide(L)'
;MVKALLWLLLLVLSGHALAKPYFFSVSPTVCVTGADEPCALDLNIRWSQAEEVCLYRLDTEELLVCGHDVRQQLTLHIHGNLPLQLRSAATAAVLQQKVIRYLQQVEDSDTLSPRRLSWSLF
;
A
#
# COMPACT_ATOMS: atom_id res chain seq x y z
N MET A 1 -11.68 55.72 -2.63
CA MET A 1 -10.52 54.79 -2.68
C MET A 1 -10.85 53.38 -2.14
N VAL A 2 -12.10 52.88 -2.26
CA VAL A 2 -12.52 51.58 -1.68
C VAL A 2 -12.71 50.48 -2.75
N LYS A 3 -12.88 50.86 -4.03
CA LYS A 3 -13.13 49.91 -5.13
C LYS A 3 -11.90 49.06 -5.51
N ALA A 4 -10.68 49.55 -5.31
CA ALA A 4 -9.47 48.81 -5.66
C ALA A 4 -9.18 47.64 -4.69
N LEU A 5 -9.57 47.77 -3.42
CA LEU A 5 -9.37 46.71 -2.43
C LEU A 5 -10.26 45.49 -2.69
N LEU A 6 -11.47 45.71 -3.23
CA LEU A 6 -12.43 44.63 -3.48
C LEU A 6 -11.97 43.70 -4.62
N TRP A 7 -11.27 44.23 -5.62
CA TRP A 7 -10.71 43.43 -6.73
C TRP A 7 -9.49 42.60 -6.31
N LEU A 8 -8.68 43.11 -5.37
CA LEU A 8 -7.54 42.35 -4.85
C LEU A 8 -8.00 41.14 -4.01
N LEU A 9 -9.09 41.27 -3.26
CA LEU A 9 -9.65 40.18 -2.46
C LEU A 9 -10.25 39.05 -3.32
N LEU A 10 -10.83 39.35 -4.49
CA LEU A 10 -11.40 38.33 -5.38
C LEU A 10 -10.34 37.45 -6.09
N LEU A 11 -9.12 37.97 -6.28
CA LEU A 11 -8.02 37.24 -6.91
C LEU A 11 -7.29 36.26 -5.97
N VAL A 12 -7.39 36.47 -4.66
CA VAL A 12 -6.75 35.58 -3.66
C VAL A 12 -7.59 34.33 -3.37
N LEU A 13 -8.90 34.38 -3.61
CA LEU A 13 -9.83 33.28 -3.30
C LEU A 13 -9.98 32.22 -4.40
N SER A 14 -9.49 32.48 -5.62
CA SER A 14 -9.68 31.58 -6.79
C SER A 14 -8.59 30.52 -6.98
N GLY A 15 -7.56 30.51 -6.12
CA GLY A 15 -6.35 29.69 -6.31
C GLY A 15 -6.32 28.33 -5.60
N HIS A 16 -7.42 27.85 -5.01
CA HIS A 16 -7.46 26.50 -4.44
C HIS A 16 -7.67 25.51 -5.59
N ALA A 17 -6.62 25.29 -6.38
CA ALA A 17 -6.54 24.14 -7.25
C ALA A 17 -6.81 22.92 -6.37
N LEU A 18 -7.98 22.31 -6.56
CA LEU A 18 -8.37 21.05 -5.92
C LEU A 18 -7.35 20.01 -6.39
N ALA A 19 -6.25 19.88 -5.65
CA ALA A 19 -5.29 18.81 -5.86
C ALA A 19 -6.10 17.51 -5.82
N LYS A 20 -6.12 16.77 -6.93
CA LYS A 20 -6.77 15.46 -6.96
C LYS A 20 -6.17 14.64 -5.80
N PRO A 21 -7.01 14.05 -4.94
CA PRO A 21 -6.49 13.26 -3.83
C PRO A 21 -5.67 12.11 -4.39
N TYR A 22 -4.35 12.18 -4.17
CA TYR A 22 -3.44 11.08 -4.38
C TYR A 22 -3.87 9.95 -3.46
N PHE A 23 -4.12 8.77 -4.00
CA PHE A 23 -4.31 7.59 -3.18
C PHE A 23 -3.59 6.39 -3.81
N PHE A 24 -3.00 5.55 -2.96
CA PHE A 24 -2.49 4.24 -3.31
C PHE A 24 -2.76 3.30 -2.15
N SER A 25 -3.39 2.17 -2.45
CA SER A 25 -3.70 1.14 -1.46
C SER A 25 -3.44 -0.25 -2.05
N VAL A 26 -2.93 -1.12 -1.19
CA VAL A 26 -2.70 -2.52 -1.49
C VAL A 26 -3.25 -3.34 -0.33
N SER A 27 -4.04 -4.37 -0.61
CA SER A 27 -4.63 -5.23 0.41
C SER A 27 -4.86 -6.64 -0.12
N PRO A 28 -4.59 -7.69 0.67
CA PRO A 28 -4.08 -7.64 2.05
C PRO A 28 -2.57 -7.32 2.10
N THR A 29 -2.07 -6.88 3.25
CA THR A 29 -0.64 -6.59 3.47
C THR A 29 0.14 -7.74 4.11
N VAL A 30 -0.54 -8.87 4.36
CA VAL A 30 0.00 -10.06 5.00
C VAL A 30 -0.54 -11.28 4.26
N CYS A 31 0.31 -12.26 4.05
CA CYS A 31 0.00 -13.58 3.52
C CYS A 31 0.48 -14.61 4.54
N VAL A 32 -0.42 -15.48 4.99
CA VAL A 32 -0.12 -16.51 6.00
C VAL A 32 -0.24 -17.87 5.32
N THR A 33 0.77 -18.72 5.49
CA THR A 33 0.77 -20.08 4.93
C THR A 33 1.09 -21.13 6.00
N GLY A 34 0.59 -22.35 5.77
CA GLY A 34 1.09 -23.55 6.43
C GLY A 34 2.45 -23.96 5.85
N ALA A 35 3.20 -24.72 6.64
CA ALA A 35 4.51 -25.33 6.37
C ALA A 35 5.12 -25.09 4.96
N ASP A 36 6.12 -24.19 4.88
CA ASP A 36 7.05 -23.97 3.75
C ASP A 36 6.48 -23.92 2.31
N GLU A 37 5.18 -23.67 2.15
CA GLU A 37 4.53 -23.54 0.85
C GLU A 37 4.53 -22.08 0.33
N PRO A 38 4.49 -21.87 -1.01
CA PRO A 38 4.17 -20.58 -1.58
C PRO A 38 2.79 -20.10 -1.15
N CYS A 39 2.72 -18.87 -0.66
CA CYS A 39 1.46 -18.24 -0.31
C CYS A 39 0.77 -17.68 -1.56
N ALA A 40 -0.39 -18.23 -1.91
CA ALA A 40 -1.24 -17.71 -2.98
C ALA A 40 -2.06 -16.51 -2.45
N LEU A 41 -1.96 -15.37 -3.12
CA LEU A 41 -2.56 -14.13 -2.67
C LEU A 41 -3.32 -13.43 -3.78
N ASP A 42 -4.59 -13.12 -3.50
CA ASP A 42 -5.40 -12.22 -4.30
C ASP A 42 -5.22 -10.77 -3.80
N LEU A 43 -4.30 -10.07 -4.45
CA LEU A 43 -3.90 -8.72 -4.13
C LEU A 43 -4.85 -7.70 -4.79
N ASN A 44 -5.63 -7.01 -3.98
CA ASN A 44 -6.40 -5.86 -4.41
C ASN A 44 -5.51 -4.61 -4.40
N ILE A 45 -5.38 -4.00 -5.57
CA ILE A 45 -4.58 -2.81 -5.79
C ILE A 45 -5.47 -1.68 -6.29
N ARG A 46 -5.21 -0.48 -5.77
CA ARG A 46 -5.98 0.69 -6.17
C ARG A 46 -5.13 1.95 -6.09
N TRP A 47 -5.20 2.79 -7.10
CA TRP A 47 -4.68 4.16 -7.04
C TRP A 47 -5.45 5.13 -7.94
N SER A 48 -5.25 6.43 -7.68
CA SER A 48 -5.60 7.55 -8.57
C SER A 48 -4.44 8.53 -8.53
N GLN A 49 -3.88 8.81 -9.69
CA GLN A 49 -2.72 9.68 -9.90
C GLN A 49 -2.99 10.69 -11.00
N ALA A 50 -2.35 11.85 -10.89
CA ALA A 50 -2.41 12.86 -11.95
C ALA A 50 -1.58 12.44 -13.18
N GLU A 51 -0.50 11.68 -12.96
CA GLU A 51 0.36 11.11 -14.00
C GLU A 51 0.19 9.59 -14.09
N GLU A 52 0.63 9.01 -15.20
CA GLU A 52 0.67 7.56 -15.33
C GLU A 52 1.74 6.97 -14.42
N VAL A 53 1.35 5.96 -13.63
CA VAL A 53 2.24 5.26 -12.73
C VAL A 53 2.13 3.76 -12.94
N CYS A 54 3.21 3.06 -12.62
CA CYS A 54 3.34 1.63 -12.80
C CYS A 54 3.74 0.96 -11.48
N LEU A 55 3.08 -0.15 -11.17
CA LEU A 55 3.39 -1.00 -10.02
C LEU A 55 4.36 -2.10 -10.47
N TYR A 56 5.46 -2.22 -9.74
CA TYR A 56 6.48 -3.23 -9.95
C TYR A 56 6.64 -4.12 -8.73
N ARG A 57 7.05 -5.36 -8.97
CA ARG A 57 7.70 -6.17 -7.94
C ARG A 57 9.20 -5.88 -7.94
N LEU A 58 9.74 -5.56 -6.77
CA LEU A 58 11.15 -5.16 -6.64
C LEU A 58 12.10 -6.37 -6.62
N ASP A 59 11.61 -7.56 -6.27
CA ASP A 59 12.42 -8.79 -6.24
C ASP A 59 12.85 -9.27 -7.63
N THR A 60 12.01 -9.02 -8.63
CA THR A 60 12.12 -9.54 -9.99
C THR A 60 12.15 -8.43 -11.04
N GLU A 61 11.94 -7.17 -10.63
CA GLU A 61 11.68 -6.03 -11.52
C GLU A 61 10.50 -6.27 -12.48
N GLU A 62 9.57 -7.16 -12.10
CA GLU A 62 8.38 -7.49 -12.89
C GLU A 62 7.39 -6.32 -12.86
N LEU A 63 6.98 -5.85 -14.04
CA LEU A 63 5.87 -4.91 -14.18
C LEU A 63 4.54 -5.64 -13.98
N LEU A 64 3.76 -5.21 -13.00
CA LEU A 64 2.44 -5.79 -12.73
C LEU A 64 1.32 -5.09 -13.48
N VAL A 65 1.27 -3.76 -13.39
CA VAL A 65 0.17 -2.94 -13.96
C VAL A 65 0.56 -1.47 -14.00
N CYS A 66 0.07 -0.75 -15.01
CA CYS A 66 0.20 0.70 -15.16
C CYS A 66 -1.16 1.39 -15.29
N GLY A 67 -1.23 2.66 -14.92
CA GLY A 67 -2.38 3.50 -15.21
C GLY A 67 -2.43 4.77 -14.35
N HIS A 68 -3.33 5.67 -14.71
CA HIS A 68 -3.63 6.87 -13.91
C HIS A 68 -4.59 6.51 -12.76
N ASP A 69 -5.65 5.78 -13.09
CA ASP A 69 -6.69 5.32 -12.17
C ASP A 69 -6.81 3.81 -12.28
N VAL A 70 -6.36 3.09 -11.26
CA VAL A 70 -6.38 1.62 -11.25
C VAL A 70 -7.22 1.12 -10.09
N ARG A 71 -8.00 0.08 -10.37
CA ARG A 71 -8.66 -0.78 -9.40
C ARG A 71 -8.65 -2.19 -9.98
N GLN A 72 -7.74 -3.02 -9.50
CA GLN A 72 -7.52 -4.36 -10.05
C GLN A 72 -7.23 -5.36 -8.95
N GLN A 73 -7.52 -6.62 -9.22
CA GLN A 73 -7.14 -7.77 -8.41
C GLN A 73 -6.07 -8.55 -9.17
N LEU A 74 -4.96 -8.88 -8.50
CA LEU A 74 -3.85 -9.67 -9.04
C LEU A 74 -3.68 -10.92 -8.19
N THR A 75 -3.62 -12.08 -8.83
CA THR A 75 -3.27 -13.32 -8.13
C THR A 75 -1.75 -13.52 -8.23
N LEU A 76 -1.08 -13.55 -7.07
CA LEU A 76 0.37 -13.70 -6.95
C LEU A 76 0.71 -14.89 -6.06
N HIS A 77 1.80 -15.58 -6.37
CA HIS A 77 2.38 -16.60 -5.49
C HIS A 77 3.69 -16.07 -4.93
N ILE A 78 3.83 -16.07 -3.60
CA ILE A 78 5.01 -15.52 -2.92
C ILE A 78 5.61 -16.56 -1.97
N HIS A 79 6.94 -16.66 -1.97
CA HIS A 79 7.72 -17.53 -1.07
C HIS A 79 8.40 -16.75 0.07
N GLY A 80 8.14 -15.46 0.17
CA GLY A 80 8.77 -14.55 1.12
C GLY A 80 8.12 -13.17 1.06
N ASN A 81 8.66 -12.21 1.80
CA ASN A 81 8.16 -10.84 1.77
C ASN A 81 8.21 -10.30 0.33
N LEU A 82 7.09 -9.74 -0.15
CA LEU A 82 6.99 -9.18 -1.49
C LEU A 82 7.09 -7.65 -1.43
N PRO A 83 8.24 -7.05 -1.77
CA PRO A 83 8.36 -5.61 -1.94
C PRO A 83 7.73 -5.16 -3.25
N LEU A 84 6.80 -4.21 -3.16
CA LEU A 84 6.11 -3.58 -4.27
C LEU A 84 6.48 -2.11 -4.36
N GLN A 85 6.65 -1.61 -5.58
CA GLN A 85 7.05 -0.23 -5.82
C GLN A 85 6.16 0.41 -6.88
N LEU A 86 5.59 1.57 -6.55
CA LEU A 86 4.87 2.41 -7.48
C LEU A 86 5.84 3.45 -8.05
N ARG A 87 6.05 3.45 -9.36
CA ARG A 87 6.98 4.34 -10.07
C ARG A 87 6.24 5.23 -11.07
N SER A 88 6.67 6.46 -11.25
CA SER A 88 6.22 7.32 -12.36
C SER A 88 6.63 6.67 -13.69
N ALA A 89 5.70 6.53 -14.63
CA ALA A 89 6.00 5.95 -15.95
C ALA A 89 6.91 6.89 -16.78
N ALA A 90 6.83 8.20 -16.55
CA ALA A 90 7.59 9.19 -17.31
C ALA A 90 9.05 9.32 -16.84
N THR A 91 9.29 9.21 -15.53
CA THR A 91 10.61 9.50 -14.93
C THR A 91 11.26 8.30 -14.27
N ALA A 92 10.56 7.17 -14.16
CA ALA A 92 10.91 6.03 -13.32
C ALA A 92 11.11 6.38 -11.83
N ALA A 93 10.72 7.59 -11.40
CA ALA A 93 10.85 8.02 -10.02
C ALA A 93 9.98 7.17 -9.11
N VAL A 94 10.54 6.75 -7.97
CA VAL A 94 9.82 6.00 -6.96
C VAL A 94 8.86 6.93 -6.23
N LEU A 95 7.57 6.65 -6.33
CA LEU A 95 6.53 7.45 -5.69
C LEU A 95 6.16 6.85 -4.34
N GLN A 96 5.93 5.53 -4.29
CA GLN A 96 5.60 4.82 -3.05
C GLN A 96 6.13 3.39 -3.06
N GLN A 97 6.30 2.83 -1.86
CA GLN A 97 6.71 1.45 -1.66
C GLN A 97 5.83 0.80 -0.60
N LYS A 98 5.51 -0.48 -0.81
CA LYS A 98 4.78 -1.33 0.15
C LYS A 98 5.47 -2.67 0.23
N VAL A 99 5.27 -3.37 1.34
CA VAL A 99 5.76 -4.73 1.50
C VAL A 99 4.59 -5.59 1.95
N ILE A 100 4.33 -6.66 1.20
CA ILE A 100 3.42 -7.71 1.64
C ILE A 100 4.23 -8.67 2.50
N ARG A 101 3.81 -8.87 3.74
CA ARG A 101 4.51 -9.72 4.70
C ARG A 101 4.12 -11.17 4.49
N TYR A 102 5.11 -12.03 4.33
CA TYR A 102 4.92 -13.48 4.35
C TYR A 102 5.14 -13.97 5.78
N LEU A 103 4.14 -14.68 6.33
CA LEU A 103 4.20 -15.27 7.65
C LEU A 103 3.96 -16.78 7.55
N GLN A 104 4.80 -17.55 8.22
CA GLN A 104 4.61 -19.00 8.36
C GLN A 104 3.91 -19.27 9.68
N GLN A 105 2.82 -20.03 9.63
CA GLN A 105 2.19 -20.52 10.84
C GLN A 105 3.02 -21.69 11.36
N VAL A 106 3.63 -21.51 12.53
CA VAL A 106 4.34 -22.60 13.22
C VAL A 106 3.29 -23.49 13.88
N GLU A 107 3.19 -24.74 13.43
CA GLU A 107 2.17 -25.71 13.88
C GLU A 107 2.39 -26.21 15.32
N ASP A 108 3.46 -25.76 15.99
CA ASP A 108 3.90 -26.30 17.28
C ASP A 108 3.94 -25.21 18.38
N SER A 109 2.81 -24.54 18.60
CA SER A 109 2.60 -23.73 19.81
C SER A 109 1.80 -24.48 20.87
N ASP A 110 2.25 -25.68 21.24
CA ASP A 110 1.89 -26.33 22.51
C ASP A 110 2.44 -25.55 23.74
N THR A 111 2.85 -24.30 23.54
CA THR A 111 3.36 -23.36 24.54
C THR A 111 2.56 -22.06 24.60
N LEU A 112 1.25 -22.10 24.37
CA LEU A 112 0.36 -21.28 25.20
C LEU A 112 0.25 -21.97 26.57
N SER A 113 1.37 -22.03 27.29
CA SER A 113 1.36 -22.41 28.69
C SER A 113 0.40 -21.42 29.36
N PRO A 114 -0.76 -21.85 29.87
CA PRO A 114 -1.61 -20.95 30.62
C PRO A 114 -0.73 -20.47 31.76
N ARG A 115 -0.34 -19.20 31.74
CA ARG A 115 0.27 -18.58 32.91
C ARG A 115 -0.74 -18.78 34.01
N ARG A 116 -0.49 -19.80 34.84
CA ARG A 116 -1.14 -19.94 36.14
C ARG A 116 -0.88 -18.59 36.79
N LEU A 117 -1.93 -17.79 36.89
CA LEU A 117 -2.02 -16.69 37.83
C LEU A 117 -2.09 -17.33 39.23
N SER A 118 -1.02 -18.03 39.60
CA SER A 118 -0.77 -18.53 40.95
C SER A 118 0.20 -17.58 41.61
N TRP A 119 -0.27 -16.36 41.80
CA TRP A 119 0.02 -15.57 42.99
C TRP A 119 -1.30 -15.71 43.79
N SER A 120 -1.47 -16.53 44.82
CA SER A 120 -0.64 -16.71 46.01
C SER A 120 -0.22 -15.33 46.54
N LEU A 121 -0.68 -14.79 47.66
CA LEU A 121 -1.35 -15.30 48.85
C LEU A 121 -1.96 -14.08 49.60
N PHE A 122 -2.99 -14.34 50.42
CA PHE A 122 -3.56 -13.47 51.47
C PHE A 122 -4.43 -12.27 51.04
#